data_AF-A0A7W1F9V2-F1
#
_entry.id   AF-A0A7W1F9V2-F1
#
_cell.length_a   1.000
_cell.length_b   1.000
_cell.length_c   1.000
_cell.angle_alpha   90.00
_cell.angle_beta   90.00
_cell.angle_gamma   90.00
#
_symmetry.space_group_name_H-M   'P 1'
#
loop_
_entity.id
_entity.type
_entity.pdbx_description
1 polymer ?
#
loop_
_entity_poly.entity_id
_entity_poly.type
_entity_poly.pdbx_seq_one_letter_code
_entity_poly.pdbx_strand_id
1 'polypeptide(L)'
;YRTLPDAAHRGIQGKSSGGYGAMVVPMLRPDVWGGLATHAGDALFETCYLPEFRQSARTLRDEYGGSFDAFWEDFRSRPAMSKDSDGYLLNSWCMAACYSTDPDGTVRLPFDPATGELIGEVWERWLERDPVRMVATHADALRSMRAIYIDAGKRDEYYLDLGAEAFRRALEGIGVTDVSFELFDATHMAIEYRYPLSLKYLAERLSA
;
A
#
# COMPACT_ATOMS: atom_id res chain seq x y z
N TYR A 1 -8.24 -25.51 18.51
CA TYR A 1 -7.10 -24.57 18.49
C TYR A 1 -7.16 -23.73 19.76
N ARG A 2 -6.06 -23.54 20.50
CA ARG A 2 -5.99 -22.68 21.68
C ARG A 2 -5.50 -21.30 21.25
N THR A 3 -6.39 -20.46 20.74
CA THR A 3 -6.05 -19.08 20.35
C THR A 3 -6.20 -18.17 21.57
N LEU A 4 -5.27 -17.25 21.76
CA LEU A 4 -5.36 -16.20 22.78
C LEU A 4 -6.10 -15.00 22.15
N PRO A 5 -7.12 -14.43 22.82
CA PRO A 5 -8.01 -13.44 22.21
C PRO A 5 -7.42 -12.02 22.14
N ASP A 6 -6.33 -11.73 22.86
CA ASP A 6 -5.74 -10.38 22.94
C ASP A 6 -4.93 -9.99 21.70
N ALA A 7 -4.86 -8.68 21.43
CA ALA A 7 -4.11 -8.10 20.30
C ALA A 7 -2.65 -8.59 20.26
N ALA A 8 -2.02 -8.68 21.43
CA ALA A 8 -0.67 -9.18 21.64
C ALA A 8 -0.38 -10.57 21.04
N HIS A 9 -1.42 -11.32 20.67
CA HIS A 9 -1.32 -12.67 20.10
C HIS A 9 -1.87 -12.76 18.67
N ARG A 10 -2.11 -11.62 18.00
CA ARG A 10 -2.63 -11.54 16.64
C ARG A 10 -1.67 -10.76 15.75
N GLY A 11 -1.28 -11.39 14.65
CA GLY A 11 -0.42 -10.80 13.62
C GLY A 11 -1.14 -10.75 12.28
N ILE A 12 -0.96 -9.66 11.54
CA ILE A 12 -1.41 -9.52 10.16
C ILE A 12 -0.22 -9.54 9.22
N GLN A 13 -0.33 -10.20 8.08
CA GLN A 13 0.69 -10.18 7.04
C GLN A 13 0.07 -9.90 5.67
N GLY A 14 0.82 -9.25 4.78
CA GLY A 14 0.38 -9.02 3.42
C GLY A 14 1.49 -8.56 2.48
N LYS A 15 1.19 -8.59 1.17
CA LYS A 15 2.10 -8.22 0.09
C LYS A 15 1.48 -7.19 -0.85
N SER A 16 2.26 -6.25 -1.39
CA SER A 16 1.74 -5.17 -2.26
C SER A 16 0.66 -4.35 -1.53
N SER A 17 -0.52 -4.15 -2.11
CA SER A 17 -1.67 -3.54 -1.46
C SER A 17 -2.11 -4.27 -0.17
N GLY A 18 -1.87 -5.58 -0.07
CA GLY A 18 -2.03 -6.33 1.17
C GLY A 18 -0.99 -5.96 2.23
N GLY A 19 0.24 -5.60 1.83
CA GLY A 19 1.30 -5.10 2.69
C GLY A 19 0.99 -3.70 3.22
N TYR A 20 0.41 -2.84 2.37
CA TYR A 20 -0.21 -1.59 2.81
C TYR A 20 -1.26 -1.85 3.90
N GLY A 21 -2.18 -2.79 3.66
CA GLY A 21 -3.17 -3.19 4.66
C GLY A 21 -2.55 -3.69 5.97
N ALA A 22 -1.46 -4.47 5.88
CA ALA A 22 -0.72 -4.95 7.05
C ALA A 22 -0.04 -3.82 7.84
N MET A 23 0.36 -2.72 7.19
CA MET A 23 0.87 -1.53 7.89
C MET A 23 -0.26 -0.71 8.51
N VAL A 24 -1.31 -0.41 7.76
CA VAL A 24 -2.37 0.54 8.15
C VAL A 24 -3.36 -0.03 9.15
N VAL A 25 -3.81 -1.27 8.98
CA VAL A 25 -4.85 -1.85 9.83
C VAL A 25 -4.43 -1.90 11.31
N PRO A 26 -3.20 -2.30 11.68
CA PRO A 26 -2.75 -2.27 13.08
C PRO A 26 -2.65 -0.86 13.67
N MET A 27 -2.34 0.15 12.85
CA MET A 27 -2.36 1.56 13.29
C MET A 27 -3.79 2.01 13.64
N LEU A 28 -4.78 1.60 12.84
CA LEU A 28 -6.19 1.96 13.06
C LEU A 28 -6.92 1.08 14.08
N ARG A 29 -6.45 -0.14 14.29
CA ARG A 29 -7.04 -1.15 15.19
C ARG A 29 -5.99 -1.80 16.10
N PRO A 30 -5.30 -1.01 16.94
CA PRO A 30 -4.30 -1.54 17.88
C PRO A 30 -4.93 -2.44 18.96
N ASP A 31 -6.24 -2.36 19.15
CA ASP A 31 -7.02 -3.24 20.02
C ASP A 31 -7.16 -4.67 19.47
N VAL A 32 -6.86 -4.89 18.18
CA VAL A 32 -7.00 -6.19 17.51
C VAL A 32 -5.65 -6.80 17.15
N TRP A 33 -4.65 -5.98 16.81
CA TRP A 33 -3.39 -6.45 16.25
C TRP A 33 -2.20 -6.00 17.10
N GLY A 34 -1.33 -6.95 17.42
CA GLY A 34 -0.10 -6.74 18.21
C GLY A 34 1.16 -7.01 17.40
N GLY A 35 1.04 -7.37 16.12
CA GLY A 35 2.17 -7.49 15.22
C GLY A 35 1.77 -7.40 13.75
N LEU A 36 2.74 -7.04 12.91
CA LEU A 36 2.55 -6.91 11.47
C LEU A 36 3.73 -7.43 10.66
N ALA A 37 3.45 -7.89 9.44
CA ALA A 37 4.44 -8.17 8.42
C ALA A 37 4.01 -7.59 7.07
N THR A 38 4.86 -6.75 6.49
CA THR A 38 4.64 -6.15 5.17
C THR A 38 5.73 -6.61 4.20
N HIS A 39 5.31 -7.15 3.05
CA HIS A 39 6.16 -7.57 1.95
C HIS A 39 5.93 -6.65 0.76
N ALA A 40 6.88 -5.80 0.40
CA ALA A 40 6.75 -4.81 -0.67
C ALA A 40 5.39 -4.10 -0.60
N GLY A 41 5.07 -3.51 0.56
CA GLY A 41 3.77 -2.88 0.79
C GLY A 41 3.72 -1.46 0.25
N ASP A 42 2.57 -1.07 -0.31
CA ASP A 42 2.41 0.28 -0.87
C ASP A 42 2.63 1.35 0.22
N ALA A 43 3.62 2.21 0.02
CA ALA A 43 4.03 3.26 0.95
C ALA A 43 4.84 4.32 0.20
N LEU A 44 4.94 5.52 0.78
CA LEU A 44 5.59 6.66 0.13
C LEU A 44 4.93 6.94 -1.23
N PHE A 45 3.67 7.38 -1.21
CA PHE A 45 2.78 7.35 -2.37
C PHE A 45 3.27 8.16 -3.58
N GLU A 46 4.11 9.17 -3.37
CA GLU A 46 4.81 9.88 -4.45
C GLU A 46 5.73 8.99 -5.28
N THR A 47 6.22 7.89 -4.70
CA THR A 47 7.12 6.97 -5.40
C THR A 47 6.37 5.84 -6.10
N CYS A 48 5.34 5.28 -5.46
CA CYS A 48 4.65 4.12 -6.03
C CYS A 48 3.47 4.45 -6.96
N TYR A 49 2.73 5.55 -6.74
CA TYR A 49 1.54 5.86 -7.54
C TYR A 49 1.74 7.05 -8.48
N LEU A 50 2.34 8.14 -8.01
CA LEU A 50 2.46 9.38 -8.78
C LEU A 50 3.14 9.21 -10.16
N PRO A 51 4.19 8.38 -10.32
CA PRO A 51 4.81 8.15 -11.63
C PRO A 51 3.88 7.51 -12.66
N GLU A 52 2.83 6.81 -12.21
CA GLU A 52 1.85 6.12 -13.05
C GLU A 52 0.76 7.08 -13.55
N PHE A 53 0.44 8.15 -12.80
CA PHE A 53 -0.60 9.11 -13.17
C PHE A 53 -0.37 9.76 -14.54
N ARG A 54 0.90 9.99 -14.94
CA ARG A 54 1.22 10.51 -16.28
C ARG A 54 0.87 9.53 -17.41
N GLN A 55 0.95 8.23 -17.16
CA GLN A 55 0.54 7.20 -18.11
C GLN A 55 -0.97 7.16 -18.19
N SER A 56 -1.65 7.15 -17.04
CA SER A 56 -3.11 7.20 -16.96
C SER A 56 -3.68 8.43 -17.66
N ALA A 57 -3.17 9.63 -17.41
CA ALA A 57 -3.64 10.86 -18.05
C ALA A 57 -3.48 10.81 -19.58
N ARG A 58 -2.31 10.38 -20.09
CA ARG A 58 -2.10 10.26 -21.54
C ARG A 58 -3.09 9.29 -22.17
N THR A 59 -3.26 8.12 -21.58
CA THR A 59 -4.14 7.08 -22.13
C THR A 59 -5.60 7.48 -22.04
N LEU A 60 -6.04 8.07 -20.92
CA LEU A 60 -7.40 8.60 -20.79
C LEU A 60 -7.67 9.65 -21.87
N ARG A 61 -6.78 10.64 -22.03
CA ARG A 61 -6.92 11.68 -23.07
C ARG A 61 -6.96 11.11 -24.48
N ASP A 62 -6.01 10.24 -24.82
CA ASP A 62 -5.76 9.81 -26.21
C ASP A 62 -6.72 8.69 -26.66
N GLU A 63 -7.15 7.81 -25.75
CA GLU A 63 -7.95 6.62 -26.07
C GLU A 63 -9.39 6.68 -25.56
N TYR A 64 -9.65 7.45 -24.49
CA TYR A 64 -10.94 7.43 -23.79
C TYR A 64 -11.57 8.83 -23.62
N GLY A 65 -11.06 9.84 -24.34
CA GLY A 65 -11.59 11.22 -24.29
C GLY A 65 -11.55 11.85 -22.90
N GLY A 66 -10.63 11.43 -22.04
CA GLY A 66 -10.50 11.87 -20.64
C GLY A 66 -11.46 11.18 -19.67
N SER A 67 -12.21 10.15 -20.10
CA SER A 67 -13.28 9.55 -19.30
C SER A 67 -12.97 8.13 -18.83
N PHE A 68 -13.08 7.90 -17.52
CA PHE A 68 -13.05 6.55 -16.97
C PHE A 68 -14.31 5.74 -17.29
N ASP A 69 -15.45 6.38 -17.55
CA ASP A 69 -16.65 5.66 -17.96
C ASP A 69 -16.45 5.01 -19.34
N ALA A 70 -15.81 5.73 -20.27
CA ALA A 70 -15.44 5.19 -21.58
C ALA A 70 -14.41 4.06 -21.44
N PHE A 71 -13.44 4.19 -20.53
CA PHE A 71 -12.53 3.08 -20.20
C PHE A 71 -13.29 1.86 -19.67
N TRP A 72 -14.25 2.05 -18.77
CA TRP A 72 -15.02 0.95 -18.18
C TRP A 72 -15.93 0.24 -19.18
N GLU A 73 -16.54 0.99 -20.10
CA GLU A 73 -17.30 0.41 -21.22
C GLU A 73 -16.41 -0.48 -22.09
N ASP A 74 -15.24 0.03 -22.50
CA ASP A 74 -14.26 -0.73 -23.27
C ASP A 74 -13.75 -1.95 -22.50
N PHE A 75 -13.29 -1.77 -21.25
CA PHE A 75 -12.73 -2.84 -20.42
C PHE A 75 -13.72 -4.00 -20.20
N ARG A 76 -15.01 -3.69 -19.99
CA ARG A 76 -16.06 -4.71 -19.80
C ARG A 76 -16.50 -5.39 -21.10
N SER A 77 -16.22 -4.79 -22.26
CA SER A 77 -16.61 -5.34 -23.57
C SER A 77 -15.66 -6.43 -24.08
N ARG A 78 -14.50 -6.60 -23.45
CA ARG A 78 -13.41 -7.48 -23.87
C ARG A 78 -12.88 -8.29 -22.69
N PRO A 79 -12.04 -9.33 -22.91
CA PRO A 79 -11.38 -10.03 -21.83
C PRO A 79 -10.61 -9.06 -20.93
N ALA A 80 -10.75 -9.22 -19.61
CA ALA A 80 -10.05 -8.38 -18.64
C ALA A 80 -8.52 -8.46 -18.84
N MET A 81 -7.83 -7.33 -18.65
CA MET A 81 -6.37 -7.24 -18.77
C MET A 81 -5.83 -7.55 -20.18
N SER A 82 -6.64 -7.38 -21.23
CA SER A 82 -6.22 -7.63 -22.61
C SER A 82 -5.48 -6.46 -23.26
N LYS A 83 -5.51 -5.25 -22.68
CA LYS A 83 -4.71 -4.11 -23.15
C LYS A 83 -3.60 -3.80 -22.15
N ASP A 84 -2.45 -3.37 -22.67
CA ASP A 84 -1.31 -2.92 -21.85
C ASP A 84 -1.69 -1.75 -20.93
N SER A 85 -2.72 -0.98 -21.28
CA SER A 85 -3.23 0.13 -20.49
C SER A 85 -4.07 -0.25 -19.28
N ASP A 86 -4.58 -1.48 -19.23
CA ASP A 86 -5.56 -1.87 -18.22
C ASP A 86 -5.02 -1.79 -16.81
N GLY A 87 -3.78 -2.26 -16.60
CA GLY A 87 -3.20 -2.36 -15.26
C GLY A 87 -3.13 -1.00 -14.56
N TYR A 88 -2.53 -0.01 -15.20
CA TYR A 88 -2.35 1.29 -14.57
C TYR A 88 -3.62 2.14 -14.51
N LEU A 89 -4.55 1.97 -15.47
CA LEU A 89 -5.86 2.63 -15.39
C LEU A 89 -6.71 2.05 -14.26
N LEU A 90 -6.76 0.72 -14.14
CA LEU A 90 -7.43 0.05 -13.03
C LEU A 90 -6.82 0.46 -11.69
N ASN A 91 -5.49 0.45 -11.59
CA ASN A 91 -4.80 0.81 -10.37
C ASN A 91 -5.12 2.26 -9.97
N SER A 92 -4.94 3.22 -10.89
CA SER A 92 -5.28 4.63 -10.65
C SER A 92 -6.73 4.82 -10.17
N TRP A 93 -7.71 4.16 -10.81
CA TRP A 93 -9.12 4.27 -10.41
C TRP A 93 -9.41 3.58 -9.08
N CYS A 94 -8.95 2.35 -8.87
CA CYS A 94 -9.23 1.59 -7.66
C CYS A 94 -8.61 2.26 -6.43
N MET A 95 -7.40 2.80 -6.54
CA MET A 95 -6.78 3.54 -5.45
C MET A 95 -7.53 4.86 -5.17
N ALA A 96 -7.98 5.57 -6.21
CA ALA A 96 -8.86 6.74 -6.04
C ALA A 96 -10.17 6.36 -5.35
N ALA A 97 -10.76 5.21 -5.71
CA ALA A 97 -11.98 4.73 -5.09
C ALA A 97 -11.80 4.43 -3.59
N CYS A 98 -10.61 3.98 -3.18
CA CYS A 98 -10.27 3.72 -1.78
C CYS A 98 -9.97 4.98 -0.98
N TYR A 99 -9.25 5.95 -1.55
CA TYR A 99 -8.67 7.08 -0.81
C TYR A 99 -9.41 8.41 -0.98
N SER A 100 -10.09 8.58 -2.11
CA SER A 100 -10.66 9.86 -2.51
C SER A 100 -12.10 9.77 -3.05
N THR A 101 -12.86 8.77 -2.59
CA THR A 101 -14.32 8.72 -2.82
C THR A 101 -15.07 9.66 -1.88
N ASP A 102 -15.92 10.51 -2.43
CA ASP A 102 -16.80 11.38 -1.67
C ASP A 102 -17.91 10.57 -0.96
N PRO A 103 -18.58 11.13 0.07
CA PRO A 103 -19.63 10.41 0.80
C PRO A 103 -20.80 9.91 -0.06
N ASP A 104 -21.02 10.51 -1.23
CA ASP A 104 -22.05 10.12 -2.19
C ASP A 104 -21.61 8.99 -3.15
N GLY A 105 -20.36 8.53 -3.05
CA GLY A 105 -19.78 7.50 -3.90
C GLY A 105 -19.03 8.04 -5.12
N THR A 106 -18.92 9.36 -5.29
CA THR A 106 -18.16 9.95 -6.40
C THR A 106 -16.66 9.74 -6.20
N VAL A 107 -16.01 9.00 -7.11
CA VAL A 107 -14.56 8.80 -7.10
C VAL A 107 -13.86 10.04 -7.63
N ARG A 108 -12.94 10.63 -6.85
CA ARG A 108 -12.12 11.77 -7.28
C ARG A 108 -10.71 11.31 -7.63
N LEU A 109 -10.25 11.59 -8.84
CA LEU A 109 -8.87 11.36 -9.23
C LEU A 109 -7.95 12.43 -8.62
N PRO A 110 -6.73 12.08 -8.20
CA PRO A 110 -5.77 13.05 -7.66
C PRO A 110 -5.04 13.85 -8.76
N PHE A 111 -5.45 13.72 -10.02
CA PHE A 111 -4.86 14.41 -11.16
C PHE A 111 -5.92 14.74 -12.21
N ASP A 112 -5.67 15.78 -13.00
CA ASP A 112 -6.45 16.13 -14.18
C ASP A 112 -6.23 15.10 -15.32
N PRO A 113 -7.28 14.44 -15.83
CA PRO A 113 -7.13 13.38 -16.85
C PRO A 113 -6.56 13.83 -18.18
N ALA A 114 -6.56 15.13 -18.50
CA ALA A 114 -6.07 15.64 -19.79
C ALA A 114 -4.58 16.04 -19.73
N THR A 115 -4.11 16.49 -18.57
CA THR A 115 -2.78 17.09 -18.38
C THR A 115 -1.89 16.31 -17.42
N GLY A 116 -2.49 15.54 -16.50
CA GLY A 116 -1.81 14.90 -15.39
C GLY A 116 -1.42 15.86 -14.26
N GLU A 117 -1.86 17.13 -14.29
CA GLU A 117 -1.64 18.08 -13.20
C GLU A 117 -2.30 17.57 -11.93
N LEU A 118 -1.56 17.58 -10.80
CA LEU A 118 -2.11 17.11 -9.53
C LEU A 118 -3.21 18.04 -9.02
N ILE A 119 -4.30 17.43 -8.58
CA ILE A 119 -5.36 18.13 -7.86
C ILE A 119 -4.99 18.06 -6.38
N GLY A 120 -4.34 19.11 -5.89
CA GLY A 120 -3.71 19.13 -4.56
C GLY A 120 -4.62 18.67 -3.43
N GLU A 121 -5.86 19.15 -3.37
CA GLU A 121 -6.83 18.76 -2.33
C GLU A 121 -7.18 17.25 -2.35
N VAL A 122 -7.20 16.63 -3.53
CA VAL A 122 -7.48 15.20 -3.67
C VAL A 122 -6.23 14.39 -3.36
N TRP A 123 -5.06 14.88 -3.76
CA TRP A 123 -3.78 14.25 -3.45
C TRP A 123 -3.49 14.24 -1.94
N GLU A 124 -3.80 15.31 -1.21
CA GLU A 124 -3.66 15.34 0.25
C GLU A 124 -4.48 14.22 0.92
N ARG A 125 -5.70 13.90 0.43
CA ARG A 125 -6.50 12.77 0.93
C ARG A 125 -5.79 11.42 0.75
N TRP A 126 -4.99 11.27 -0.30
CA TRP A 126 -4.15 10.09 -0.49
C TRP A 126 -2.99 10.10 0.48
N LEU A 127 -2.31 11.23 0.64
CA LEU A 127 -1.17 11.36 1.57
C LEU A 127 -1.55 11.12 3.03
N GLU A 128 -2.78 11.47 3.44
CA GLU A 128 -3.33 11.11 4.76
C GLU A 128 -3.41 9.60 4.99
N ARG A 129 -3.44 8.80 3.92
CA ARG A 129 -3.47 7.33 3.95
C ARG A 129 -2.09 6.71 3.77
N ASP A 130 -1.06 7.48 3.45
CA ASP A 130 0.30 6.96 3.27
C ASP A 130 0.87 6.43 4.60
N PRO A 131 1.23 5.12 4.69
CA PRO A 131 1.77 4.53 5.92
C PRO A 131 2.96 5.28 6.49
N VAL A 132 3.84 5.85 5.64
CA VAL A 132 5.01 6.62 6.09
C VAL A 132 4.58 7.87 6.86
N ARG A 133 3.54 8.54 6.39
CA ARG A 133 2.99 9.76 7.01
C ARG A 133 2.16 9.45 8.24
N MET A 134 1.47 8.30 8.24
CA MET A 134 0.66 7.84 9.37
C MET A 134 1.48 7.50 10.61
N VAL A 135 2.77 7.15 10.48
CA VAL A 135 3.61 6.72 11.63
C VAL A 135 3.58 7.71 12.79
N ALA A 136 3.76 9.01 12.50
CA ALA A 136 3.90 10.02 13.55
C ALA A 136 2.61 10.16 14.39
N THR A 137 1.44 10.11 13.75
CA THR A 137 0.14 10.25 14.42
C THR A 137 -0.33 8.96 15.10
N HIS A 138 0.25 7.81 14.75
CA HIS A 138 -0.07 6.49 15.31
C HIS A 138 1.10 5.90 16.12
N ALA A 139 1.96 6.76 16.66
CA ALA A 139 3.20 6.34 17.31
C ALA A 139 2.97 5.39 18.50
N ASP A 140 1.96 5.63 19.32
CA ASP A 140 1.68 4.79 20.49
C ASP A 140 1.18 3.39 20.08
N ALA A 141 0.35 3.31 19.03
CA ALA A 141 -0.05 2.03 18.45
C ALA A 141 1.17 1.23 17.98
N LEU A 142 2.07 1.87 17.21
CA LEU A 142 3.27 1.22 16.67
C LEU A 142 4.27 0.83 17.77
N ARG A 143 4.45 1.66 18.81
CA ARG A 143 5.27 1.33 19.98
C ARG A 143 4.73 0.15 20.80
N SER A 144 3.42 -0.07 20.78
CA SER A 144 2.79 -1.19 21.48
C SER A 144 2.95 -2.53 20.76
N MET A 145 3.35 -2.51 19.48
CA MET A 145 3.50 -3.73 18.68
C MET A 145 4.66 -4.58 19.20
N ARG A 146 4.42 -5.89 19.32
CA ARG A 146 5.43 -6.87 19.71
C ARG A 146 6.29 -7.34 18.54
N ALA A 147 5.79 -7.19 17.32
CA ALA A 147 6.45 -7.70 16.12
C ALA A 147 6.20 -6.79 14.92
N ILE A 148 7.27 -6.33 14.27
CA ILE A 148 7.19 -5.58 13.02
C ILE A 148 8.21 -6.18 12.05
N TYR A 149 7.71 -6.75 10.95
CA TYR A 149 8.51 -7.30 9.87
C TYR A 149 8.28 -6.51 8.59
N ILE A 150 9.37 -6.11 7.92
CA ILE A 150 9.34 -5.30 6.71
C ILE A 150 10.35 -5.90 5.73
N ASP A 151 9.92 -6.24 4.52
CA ASP A 151 10.87 -6.54 3.45
C ASP A 151 10.38 -6.07 2.08
N ALA A 152 11.30 -5.94 1.13
CA ALA A 152 11.00 -5.66 -0.27
C ALA A 152 12.16 -6.05 -1.20
N GLY A 153 11.85 -6.34 -2.47
CA GLY A 153 12.86 -6.58 -3.50
C GLY A 153 13.50 -5.29 -3.99
N LYS A 154 14.83 -5.24 -4.11
CA LYS A 154 15.59 -4.05 -4.58
C LYS A 154 15.33 -3.68 -6.04
N ARG A 155 14.67 -4.55 -6.81
CA ARG A 155 14.32 -4.35 -8.22
C ARG A 155 12.80 -4.36 -8.41
N ASP A 156 12.05 -4.03 -7.35
CA ASP A 156 10.60 -3.89 -7.41
C ASP A 156 10.21 -2.84 -8.45
N GLU A 157 9.44 -3.25 -9.45
CA GLU A 157 9.06 -2.41 -10.59
C GLU A 157 8.11 -1.26 -10.19
N TYR A 158 7.52 -1.34 -9.00
CA TYR A 158 6.67 -0.31 -8.39
C TYR A 158 7.42 0.51 -7.33
N TYR A 159 8.73 0.32 -7.19
CA TYR A 159 9.62 1.06 -6.28
C TYR A 159 9.24 0.96 -4.79
N LEU A 160 8.58 -0.14 -4.40
CA LEU A 160 8.08 -0.34 -3.04
C LEU A 160 9.19 -0.58 -2.01
N ASP A 161 10.40 -0.86 -2.45
CA ASP A 161 11.59 -0.89 -1.60
C ASP A 161 11.93 0.48 -1.01
N LEU A 162 11.69 1.56 -1.77
CA LEU A 162 11.85 2.92 -1.29
C LEU A 162 10.84 3.24 -0.19
N GLY A 163 9.58 2.84 -0.39
CA GLY A 163 8.52 2.95 0.61
C GLY A 163 8.82 2.15 1.88
N ALA A 164 9.34 0.92 1.74
CA ALA A 164 9.74 0.08 2.86
C ALA A 164 10.85 0.72 3.71
N GLU A 165 11.91 1.25 3.08
CA GLU A 165 12.98 1.96 3.80
C GLU A 165 12.48 3.27 4.44
N ALA A 166 11.61 4.02 3.76
CA ALA A 166 11.01 5.23 4.32
C ALA A 166 10.14 4.93 5.54
N PHE A 167 9.32 3.87 5.50
CA PHE A 167 8.51 3.43 6.63
C PHE A 167 9.40 2.99 7.80
N ARG A 168 10.46 2.21 7.55
CA ARG A 168 11.44 1.82 8.58
C ARG A 168 12.07 3.03 9.26
N ARG A 169 12.47 4.06 8.50
CA ARG A 169 13.04 5.30 9.06
C ARG A 169 12.02 6.10 9.86
N ALA A 170 10.77 6.15 9.41
CA ALA A 170 9.71 6.80 10.15
C ALA A 170 9.48 6.11 11.51
N LEU A 171 9.48 4.78 11.55
CA LEU A 171 9.41 4.00 12.80
C LEU A 171 10.59 4.30 13.73
N GLU A 172 11.80 4.34 13.20
CA GLU A 172 13.01 4.73 13.95
C GLU A 172 12.86 6.14 14.55
N GLY A 173 12.29 7.07 13.80
CA GLY A 173 12.02 8.44 14.26
C GLY A 173 11.07 8.56 15.46
N ILE A 174 10.19 7.57 15.67
CA ILE A 174 9.33 7.48 16.86
C ILE A 174 9.89 6.57 17.94
N GLY A 175 11.11 6.06 17.79
CA GLY A 175 11.79 5.17 18.74
C GLY A 175 11.44 3.69 18.60
N VAL A 176 10.77 3.28 17.51
CA VAL A 176 10.47 1.88 17.22
C VAL A 176 11.63 1.30 16.40
N THR A 177 12.59 0.68 17.08
CA THR A 177 13.83 0.16 16.48
C THR A 177 13.93 -1.36 16.49
N ASP A 178 13.15 -2.07 17.31
CA ASP A 178 13.09 -3.54 17.32
C ASP A 178 12.19 -4.05 16.17
N VAL A 179 12.71 -3.96 14.95
CA VAL A 179 12.05 -4.36 13.72
C VAL A 179 12.91 -5.33 12.93
N SER A 180 12.30 -6.29 12.23
CA SER A 180 12.99 -7.09 11.22
C SER A 180 12.88 -6.38 9.88
N PHE A 181 14.02 -6.04 9.27
CA PHE A 181 14.06 -5.34 7.99
C PHE A 181 15.04 -5.98 7.01
N GLU A 182 14.62 -6.19 5.77
CA GLU A 182 15.50 -6.67 4.70
C GLU A 182 15.10 -6.11 3.32
N LEU A 183 16.06 -5.54 2.60
CA LEU A 183 15.95 -5.38 1.14
C LEU A 183 16.76 -6.47 0.46
N PHE A 184 16.14 -7.24 -0.44
CA PHE A 184 16.74 -8.43 -1.05
C PHE A 184 16.78 -8.37 -2.57
N ASP A 185 17.60 -9.20 -3.22
CA ASP A 185 17.68 -9.23 -4.69
C ASP A 185 16.48 -9.99 -5.28
N ALA A 186 15.42 -9.25 -5.55
CA ALA A 186 14.22 -9.72 -6.24
C ALA A 186 13.48 -8.54 -6.87
N THR A 187 12.51 -8.87 -7.72
CA THR A 187 11.51 -7.94 -8.24
C THR A 187 10.27 -7.92 -7.35
N HIS A 188 9.18 -7.28 -7.80
CA HIS A 188 7.91 -7.30 -7.09
C HIS A 188 7.24 -8.70 -7.09
N MET A 189 7.60 -9.54 -8.07
CA MET A 189 6.92 -10.80 -8.36
C MET A 189 7.70 -12.00 -7.86
N ALA A 190 6.98 -13.11 -7.63
CA ALA A 190 7.56 -14.41 -7.24
C ALA A 190 8.35 -14.39 -5.91
N ILE A 191 7.94 -13.56 -4.94
CA ILE A 191 8.57 -13.43 -3.62
C ILE A 191 7.84 -14.23 -2.52
N GLU A 192 6.93 -15.14 -2.84
CA GLU A 192 6.12 -15.89 -1.87
C GLU A 192 6.97 -16.76 -0.93
N TYR A 193 8.19 -17.10 -1.34
CA TYR A 193 9.17 -17.78 -0.48
C TYR A 193 9.57 -16.98 0.76
N ARG A 194 9.27 -15.67 0.80
CA ARG A 194 9.46 -14.79 1.96
C ARG A 194 8.37 -14.95 3.02
N TYR A 195 7.15 -15.37 2.65
CA TYR A 195 6.02 -15.42 3.59
C TYR A 195 6.24 -16.37 4.78
N PRO A 196 6.86 -17.55 4.62
CA PRO A 196 7.18 -18.39 5.78
C PRO A 196 8.15 -17.74 6.76
N LEU A 197 9.02 -16.83 6.31
CA LEU A 197 10.00 -16.15 7.17
C LEU A 197 9.29 -15.15 8.11
N SER A 198 8.42 -14.32 7.55
CA SER A 198 7.64 -13.35 8.33
C SER A 198 6.61 -14.05 9.22
N LEU A 199 5.96 -15.12 8.73
CA LEU A 199 5.05 -15.93 9.54
C LEU A 199 5.76 -16.54 10.75
N LYS A 200 6.97 -17.09 10.56
CA LYS A 200 7.79 -17.61 11.65
C LYS A 200 8.12 -16.49 12.65
N TYR A 201 8.59 -15.35 12.17
CA TYR A 201 8.91 -14.19 13.02
C TYR A 201 7.71 -13.74 13.86
N LEU A 202 6.53 -13.60 13.23
CA LEU A 202 5.28 -13.26 13.93
C LEU A 202 4.91 -14.32 14.97
N ALA A 203 4.96 -15.60 14.60
CA ALA A 203 4.60 -16.69 15.51
C ALA A 203 5.50 -16.73 16.76
N GLU A 204 6.81 -16.54 16.59
CA GLU A 204 7.78 -16.52 17.69
C GLU A 204 7.55 -15.32 18.62
N ARG A 205 7.32 -14.12 18.06
CA ARG A 205 7.18 -12.87 18.82
C ARG A 205 5.83 -12.70 19.50
N LEU A 206 4.77 -13.29 18.94
CA LEU A 206 3.40 -13.17 19.45
C LEU A 206 3.00 -14.35 20.35
N SER A 207 3.86 -15.37 20.51
CA SER A 207 3.63 -16.47 21.45
C SER A 207 4.18 -16.21 22.86
N ALA A 208 4.90 -15.11 23.05
CA ALA A 208 5.51 -14.72 24.31
C ALA A 208 4.53 -14.15 25.34
#